data_AF-A0A7U9RBD6-F1
#
_entry.id   AF-A0A7U9RBD6-F1
#
_cell.length_a   1.000
_cell.length_b   1.000
_cell.length_c   1.000
_cell.angle_alpha   90.00
_cell.angle_beta   90.00
_cell.angle_gamma   90.00
#
_symmetry.space_group_name_H-M   'P 1'
#
loop_
_entity.id
_entity.type
_entity.pdbx_description
1 polymer ?
#
loop_
_entity_poly.entity_id
_entity_poly.type
_entity_poly.pdbx_seq_one_letter_code
_entity_poly.pdbx_strand_id
1 'polypeptide(L)'
;MRMALEKYIPDGETLLAGIHAIAKETNIIGIFDKCICTEYSLRPDENGGIIALRKKKGSAYDVYLGITQSFLVIAECEKCCYLYQFKEDPEVGRADVQELTSELFLNDIGTCYNLTDIQKCEIKKGWIGSVKCNIAMKNGTYFKLLLPKLGGLGGDMPNHTQYRDAIIARLGGGSI
;
A
#
# COMPACT_ATOMS: atom_id res chain seq x y z
N MET A 1 -14.47 -6.43 0.95
CA MET A 1 -13.75 -5.34 0.24
C MET A 1 -13.95 -3.97 0.87
N ARG A 2 -15.12 -3.32 0.72
CA ARG A 2 -15.32 -1.93 1.17
C ARG A 2 -14.89 -1.70 2.62
N MET A 3 -15.42 -2.49 3.55
CA MET A 3 -15.03 -2.45 4.97
C MET A 3 -13.52 -2.67 5.21
N ALA A 4 -12.88 -3.51 4.39
CA ALA A 4 -11.45 -3.81 4.52
C ALA A 4 -10.58 -2.62 4.09
N LEU A 5 -11.03 -1.85 3.08
CA LEU A 5 -10.37 -0.62 2.64
C LEU A 5 -10.66 0.53 3.59
N GLU A 6 -11.93 0.72 4.00
CA GLU A 6 -12.36 1.82 4.87
C GLU A 6 -11.64 1.85 6.22
N LYS A 7 -11.22 0.69 6.75
CA LYS A 7 -10.39 0.60 7.97
C LYS A 7 -9.11 1.46 7.87
N TYR A 8 -8.55 1.64 6.67
CA TYR A 8 -7.26 2.28 6.44
C TYR A 8 -7.38 3.66 5.79
N ILE A 9 -8.60 4.14 5.55
CA ILE A 9 -8.84 5.47 4.98
C ILE A 9 -8.70 6.52 6.09
N PRO A 10 -7.86 7.56 5.90
CA PRO A 10 -7.74 8.64 6.87
C PRO A 10 -9.05 9.42 7.06
N ASP A 11 -9.22 10.01 8.23
CA ASP A 11 -10.39 10.84 8.54
C ASP A 11 -10.56 11.98 7.51
N GLY A 12 -11.80 12.20 7.07
CA GLY A 12 -12.16 13.21 6.06
C GLY A 12 -12.00 12.76 4.61
N GLU A 13 -11.42 11.58 4.35
CA GLU A 13 -11.36 10.99 3.01
C GLU A 13 -12.51 9.99 2.79
N THR A 14 -12.85 9.71 1.53
CA THR A 14 -13.89 8.74 1.16
C THR A 14 -13.39 7.84 0.04
N LEU A 15 -13.75 6.55 0.09
CA LEU A 15 -13.42 5.60 -0.96
C LEU A 15 -14.13 5.98 -2.27
N LEU A 16 -13.35 6.34 -3.30
CA LEU A 16 -13.89 6.71 -4.62
C LEU A 16 -14.00 5.52 -5.56
N ALA A 17 -13.00 4.64 -5.52
CA ALA A 17 -12.97 3.41 -6.30
C ALA A 17 -12.20 2.35 -5.52
N GLY A 18 -12.68 1.12 -5.57
CA GLY A 18 -12.01 -0.04 -4.98
C GLY A 18 -12.20 -1.24 -5.89
N ILE A 19 -11.17 -2.08 -6.01
CA ILE A 19 -11.20 -3.34 -6.77
C ILE A 19 -10.44 -4.43 -6.04
N HIS A 20 -10.69 -5.67 -6.46
CA HIS A 20 -9.78 -6.78 -6.22
C HIS A 20 -8.57 -6.69 -7.18
N ALA A 21 -7.36 -6.89 -6.67
CA ALA A 21 -6.12 -6.94 -7.42
C ALA A 21 -5.18 -8.04 -6.88
N ILE A 22 -4.16 -8.39 -7.66
CA ILE A 22 -3.15 -9.36 -7.24
C ILE A 22 -1.82 -8.64 -7.10
N ALA A 23 -1.29 -8.59 -5.88
CA ALA A 23 0.08 -8.16 -5.66
C ALA A 23 1.01 -9.32 -6.02
N LYS A 24 1.87 -9.13 -7.01
CA LYS A 24 2.89 -10.10 -7.44
C LYS A 24 4.17 -9.98 -6.62
N GLU A 25 4.47 -8.77 -6.17
CA GLU A 25 5.64 -8.48 -5.35
C GLU A 25 5.39 -7.18 -4.57
N THR A 26 5.80 -7.18 -3.31
CA THR A 26 5.69 -6.04 -2.40
C THR A 26 7.00 -5.85 -1.66
N ASN A 27 7.47 -4.61 -1.62
CA ASN A 27 8.58 -4.19 -0.77
C ASN A 27 8.22 -2.85 -0.15
N ILE A 28 7.88 -2.87 1.13
CA ILE A 28 7.52 -1.71 1.91
C ILE A 28 8.71 -1.28 2.74
N ILE A 29 9.03 0.00 2.71
CA ILE A 29 10.05 0.64 3.53
C ILE A 29 9.36 1.65 4.43
N GLY A 30 9.61 1.56 5.73
CA GLY A 30 9.18 2.51 6.74
C GLY A 30 10.34 2.87 7.64
N ILE A 31 10.45 4.14 8.01
CA ILE A 31 11.45 4.65 8.95
C ILE A 31 10.66 5.44 9.99
N PHE A 32 10.78 5.04 11.25
CA PHE A 32 9.99 5.59 12.34
C PHE A 32 10.92 6.09 13.44
N ASP A 33 10.70 7.28 13.97
CA ASP A 33 11.41 7.78 15.16
C ASP A 33 10.55 7.64 16.42
N LYS A 34 11.22 7.88 17.57
CA LYS A 34 10.61 7.85 18.90
C LYS A 34 9.80 6.60 19.13
N CYS A 35 10.38 5.45 18.79
CA CYS A 35 9.66 4.18 18.89
C CYS A 35 10.54 3.03 19.33
N ILE A 36 9.88 2.02 19.90
CA ILE A 36 10.45 0.71 20.20
C ILE A 36 9.70 -0.36 19.40
N CYS A 37 10.41 -1.40 18.98
CA CYS A 37 9.81 -2.55 18.31
C CYS A 37 9.41 -3.62 19.33
N THR A 38 8.16 -4.05 19.29
CA THR A 38 7.68 -5.24 19.98
C THR A 38 7.58 -6.42 19.00
N GLU A 39 7.04 -7.55 19.46
CA GLU A 39 6.83 -8.73 18.60
C GLU A 39 5.88 -8.45 17.41
N TYR A 40 4.90 -7.56 17.59
CA TYR A 40 3.82 -7.35 16.60
C TYR A 40 3.55 -5.88 16.24
N SER A 41 4.19 -4.93 16.91
CA SER A 41 3.94 -3.50 16.72
C SER A 41 5.18 -2.64 16.95
N LEU A 42 5.14 -1.43 16.41
CA LEU A 42 5.95 -0.31 16.87
C LEU A 42 5.14 0.48 17.89
N ARG A 43 5.75 0.83 19.03
CA ARG A 43 5.11 1.62 20.08
C ARG A 43 5.83 2.94 20.27
N PRO A 44 5.09 4.07 20.41
CA PRO A 44 5.69 5.37 20.72
C PRO A 44 6.46 5.31 22.05
N ASP A 45 7.65 5.88 22.05
CA ASP A 45 8.51 6.10 23.21
C ASP A 45 9.36 7.34 22.95
N GLU A 46 9.23 8.38 23.77
CA GLU A 46 9.98 9.64 23.63
C GLU A 46 11.51 9.44 23.70
N ASN A 47 11.96 8.38 24.40
CA ASN A 47 13.36 7.97 24.48
C ASN A 47 13.72 6.87 23.47
N GLY A 48 12.76 6.44 22.65
CA GLY A 48 12.93 5.45 21.61
C GLY A 48 13.80 5.97 20.46
N GLY A 49 14.52 5.04 19.84
CA GLY A 49 15.41 5.33 18.72
C GLY A 49 14.69 5.45 17.39
N ILE A 50 15.49 5.43 16.31
CA ILE A 50 14.98 5.35 14.94
C ILE A 50 15.00 3.89 14.50
N ILE A 51 13.86 3.39 14.00
CA ILE A 51 13.72 2.04 13.48
C ILE A 51 13.42 2.11 11.98
N ALA A 52 14.35 1.60 11.16
CA ALA A 52 14.07 1.30 9.76
C ALA A 52 13.57 -0.13 9.63
N LEU A 53 12.41 -0.30 8.98
CA LEU A 53 11.80 -1.58 8.68
C LEU A 53 11.63 -1.76 7.17
N ARG A 54 11.85 -3.01 6.74
CA ARG A 54 11.55 -3.50 5.40
C ARG A 54 10.61 -4.69 5.49
N LYS A 55 9.41 -4.56 4.93
CA LYS A 55 8.39 -5.63 4.83
C LYS A 55 8.32 -6.12 3.39
N LYS A 56 8.70 -7.38 3.16
CA LYS A 56 8.84 -7.97 1.82
C LYS A 56 7.94 -9.17 1.62
N LYS A 57 7.38 -9.29 0.42
CA LYS A 57 6.71 -10.50 -0.06
C LYS A 57 6.94 -10.67 -1.56
N GLY A 58 7.58 -11.78 -1.93
CA GLY A 58 7.89 -12.14 -3.31
C GLY A 58 6.91 -13.13 -3.95
N SER A 59 5.96 -13.66 -3.17
CA SER A 59 4.90 -14.55 -3.68
C SER A 59 3.62 -13.77 -3.95
N ALA A 60 2.89 -14.18 -4.99
CA ALA A 60 1.63 -13.53 -5.35
C ALA A 60 0.57 -13.71 -4.26
N TYR A 61 -0.26 -12.68 -4.04
CA TYR A 61 -1.36 -12.69 -3.10
C TYR A 61 -2.44 -11.69 -3.49
N ASP A 62 -3.65 -11.94 -3.00
CA ASP A 62 -4.82 -11.13 -3.30
C ASP A 62 -4.92 -9.94 -2.34
N VAL A 63 -5.19 -8.77 -2.93
CA VAL A 63 -5.36 -7.50 -2.22
C VAL A 63 -6.61 -6.79 -2.72
N TYR A 64 -7.21 -6.01 -1.84
CA TYR A 64 -8.09 -4.92 -2.23
C TYR A 64 -7.25 -3.67 -2.48
N LEU A 65 -7.45 -3.07 -3.64
CA LEU A 65 -6.81 -1.83 -4.06
C LEU A 65 -7.87 -0.75 -4.14
N GLY A 66 -7.70 0.34 -3.41
CA GLY A 66 -8.61 1.47 -3.38
C GLY A 66 -7.91 2.79 -3.59
N ILE A 67 -8.66 3.78 -4.06
CA ILE A 67 -8.23 5.18 -4.07
C ILE A 67 -9.28 6.06 -3.40
N THR A 68 -8.79 7.10 -2.75
CA THR A 68 -9.59 8.23 -2.28
C THR A 68 -9.22 9.47 -3.09
N GLN A 69 -9.61 10.65 -2.63
CA GLN A 69 -9.17 11.90 -3.25
C GLN A 69 -7.64 12.04 -3.17
N SER A 70 -7.06 11.75 -2.00
CA SER A 70 -5.64 12.01 -1.73
C SER A 70 -4.80 10.75 -1.49
N PHE A 71 -5.40 9.58 -1.32
CA PHE A 71 -4.69 8.37 -0.89
C PHE A 71 -4.87 7.17 -1.82
N LEU A 72 -3.83 6.35 -1.87
CA LEU A 72 -3.86 4.96 -2.32
C LEU A 72 -3.97 4.05 -1.09
N VAL A 73 -4.94 3.14 -1.11
CA VAL A 73 -5.18 2.19 -0.02
C VAL A 73 -5.01 0.76 -0.54
N ILE A 74 -4.23 -0.05 0.17
CA ILE A 74 -3.98 -1.46 -0.16
C ILE A 74 -4.27 -2.28 1.09
N ALA A 75 -5.30 -3.12 1.04
CA ALA A 75 -5.66 -4.03 2.12
C ALA A 75 -5.50 -5.48 1.67
N GLU A 76 -5.01 -6.35 2.54
CA GLU A 76 -4.92 -7.77 2.26
C GLU A 76 -6.32 -8.41 2.22
N CYS A 77 -6.56 -9.30 1.26
CA CYS A 77 -7.79 -10.11 1.27
C CYS A 77 -7.78 -11.17 2.39
N GLU A 78 -6.58 -11.69 2.69
CA GLU A 78 -6.33 -12.75 3.66
C GLU A 78 -4.98 -12.52 4.35
N LYS A 79 -4.79 -13.10 5.54
CA LYS A 79 -3.53 -12.96 6.29
C LYS A 79 -2.34 -13.46 5.46
N CYS A 80 -1.37 -12.59 5.24
CA CYS A 80 -0.15 -12.94 4.51
C CYS A 80 1.08 -13.06 5.43
N CYS A 81 1.99 -13.96 5.08
CA CYS A 81 3.33 -14.01 5.66
C CYS A 81 4.29 -13.09 4.89
N TYR A 82 5.10 -12.33 5.64
CA TYR A 82 6.10 -11.41 5.12
C TYR A 82 7.48 -11.71 5.72
N LEU A 83 8.52 -11.39 4.95
CA LEU A 83 9.86 -11.24 5.49
C LEU A 83 10.01 -9.82 6.03
N TYR A 84 10.17 -9.71 7.34
CA TYR A 84 10.48 -8.44 8.01
C TYR A 84 11.99 -8.35 8.25
N GLN A 85 12.57 -7.18 7.96
CA GLN A 85 13.96 -6.86 8.27
C GLN A 85 13.98 -5.53 9.00
N PHE A 86 14.69 -5.48 10.12
CA PHE A 86 14.81 -4.30 10.96
C PHE A 86 16.26 -3.83 10.98
N LYS A 87 16.43 -2.51 11.05
CA LYS A 87 17.71 -1.86 11.34
C LYS A 87 17.46 -0.76 12.36
N GLU A 88 18.06 -0.93 13.52
CA GLU A 88 18.11 0.08 14.58
C GLU A 88 19.16 1.13 14.24
N ASP A 89 18.87 2.38 14.57
CA ASP A 89 19.70 3.56 14.33
C ASP A 89 20.30 3.62 12.91
N PRO A 90 19.45 3.58 11.88
CA PRO A 90 19.92 3.68 10.51
C PRO A 90 20.48 5.08 10.24
N GLU A 91 21.60 5.16 9.54
CA GLU A 91 22.07 6.43 8.95
C GLU A 91 21.12 6.84 7.82
N VAL A 92 20.08 7.62 8.16
CA VAL A 92 19.03 8.08 7.23
C VAL A 92 18.85 9.59 7.30
N GLY A 93 18.54 10.21 6.17
CA GLY A 93 18.16 11.62 6.13
C GLY A 93 16.82 11.85 6.83
N ARG A 94 16.69 12.95 7.58
CA ARG A 94 15.48 13.26 8.36
C ARG A 94 14.18 13.35 7.54
N ALA A 95 14.26 13.57 6.23
CA ALA A 95 13.09 13.80 5.38
C ALA A 95 12.17 12.57 5.20
N ASP A 96 12.69 11.36 5.43
CA ASP A 96 11.93 10.11 5.26
C ASP A 96 11.49 9.48 6.60
N VAL A 97 11.78 10.16 7.72
CA VAL A 97 11.50 9.69 9.07
C VAL A 97 10.09 10.11 9.48
N GLN A 98 9.27 9.15 9.90
CA GLN A 98 7.90 9.38 10.37
C GLN A 98 7.88 9.37 11.90
N GLU A 99 7.31 10.42 12.49
CA GLU A 99 7.09 10.44 13.94
C GLU A 99 5.93 9.52 14.32
N LEU A 100 6.21 8.56 15.21
CA LEU A 100 5.22 7.59 15.65
C LEU A 100 4.40 8.14 16.82
N THR A 101 3.19 8.61 16.55
CA THR A 101 2.31 9.20 17.57
C THR A 101 1.35 8.21 18.24
N SER A 102 1.19 7.02 17.64
CA SER A 102 0.32 5.95 18.16
C SER A 102 0.92 4.59 17.83
N GLU A 103 0.49 3.55 18.55
CA GLU A 103 0.90 2.18 18.26
C GLU A 103 0.55 1.80 16.81
N LEU A 104 1.53 1.22 16.11
CA LEU A 104 1.41 0.79 14.71
C LEU A 104 1.71 -0.70 14.61
N PHE A 105 0.69 -1.50 14.32
CA PHE A 105 0.88 -2.93 14.09
C PHE A 105 1.68 -3.17 12.80
N LEU A 106 2.62 -4.12 12.85
CA LEU A 106 3.49 -4.45 11.70
C LEU A 106 2.69 -4.84 10.45
N ASN A 107 1.52 -5.46 10.63
CA ASN A 107 0.63 -5.84 9.54
C ASN A 107 -0.05 -4.63 8.88
N ASP A 108 -0.31 -3.57 9.64
CA ASP A 108 -0.95 -2.35 9.13
C ASP A 108 0.06 -1.43 8.41
N ILE A 109 1.37 -1.69 8.53
CA ILE A 109 2.41 -0.99 7.77
C ILE A 109 2.24 -1.26 6.27
N GLY A 110 2.14 -0.16 5.52
CA GLY A 110 2.05 -0.12 4.06
C GLY A 110 0.66 -0.38 3.50
N THR A 111 -0.36 -0.03 4.26
CA THR A 111 -1.78 -0.14 3.86
C THR A 111 -2.35 1.16 3.28
N CYS A 112 -1.72 2.31 3.53
CA CYS A 112 -2.19 3.61 3.09
C CYS A 112 -1.02 4.53 2.72
N TYR A 113 -1.11 5.21 1.58
CA TYR A 113 -0.09 6.10 1.05
C TYR A 113 -0.71 7.36 0.46
N ASN A 114 -0.10 8.52 0.67
CA ASN A 114 -0.50 9.72 -0.06
C ASN A 114 -0.15 9.54 -1.54
N LEU A 115 -1.08 9.89 -2.43
CA LEU A 115 -0.87 9.84 -3.87
C LEU A 115 0.30 10.73 -4.30
N THR A 116 0.58 11.81 -3.57
CA THR A 116 1.74 12.68 -3.84
C THR A 116 3.08 12.01 -3.57
N ASP A 117 3.10 10.90 -2.82
CA ASP A 117 4.33 10.16 -2.51
C ASP A 117 4.68 9.12 -3.58
N ILE A 118 3.78 8.89 -4.53
CA ILE A 118 4.07 8.10 -5.72
C ILE A 118 5.09 8.88 -6.57
N GLN A 119 6.29 8.31 -6.69
CA GLN A 119 7.33 8.85 -7.56
C GLN A 119 7.07 8.45 -9.02
N LYS A 120 6.63 7.21 -9.23
CA LYS A 120 6.38 6.67 -10.56
C LYS A 120 5.32 5.58 -10.50
N CYS A 121 4.43 5.55 -11.49
CA CYS A 121 3.54 4.44 -11.74
C CYS A 121 3.65 4.00 -13.21
N GLU A 122 4.07 2.76 -13.46
CA GLU A 122 4.10 2.18 -14.81
C GLU A 122 2.88 1.31 -15.04
N ILE A 123 2.08 1.66 -16.04
CA ILE A 123 0.88 0.93 -16.43
C ILE A 123 1.11 0.27 -17.79
N LYS A 124 0.98 -1.06 -17.84
CA LYS A 124 1.20 -1.87 -19.05
C LYS A 124 0.05 -2.86 -19.25
N LYS A 125 -0.28 -3.17 -20.51
CA LYS A 125 -1.26 -4.23 -20.81
C LYS A 125 -0.71 -5.58 -20.33
N GLY A 126 -1.58 -6.36 -19.68
CA GLY A 126 -1.32 -7.72 -19.22
C GLY A 126 -2.03 -8.77 -20.09
N TRP A 127 -1.97 -10.03 -19.67
CA TRP A 127 -2.61 -11.14 -20.38
C TRP A 127 -4.13 -11.14 -20.15
N ILE A 128 -4.92 -11.51 -21.17
CA ILE A 128 -6.41 -11.61 -21.12
C ILE A 128 -7.06 -10.31 -20.64
N GLY A 129 -6.52 -9.17 -21.08
CA GLY A 129 -7.06 -7.83 -20.77
C GLY A 129 -6.83 -7.35 -19.33
N SER A 130 -6.02 -8.07 -18.53
CA SER A 130 -5.50 -7.54 -17.28
C SER A 130 -4.57 -6.36 -17.52
N VAL A 131 -4.28 -5.59 -16.47
CA VAL A 131 -3.31 -4.48 -16.50
C VAL A 131 -2.25 -4.74 -15.45
N LYS A 132 -0.97 -4.60 -15.82
CA LYS A 132 0.16 -4.58 -14.90
C LYS A 132 0.37 -3.14 -14.44
N CYS A 133 0.45 -2.93 -13.13
CA CYS A 133 0.64 -1.62 -12.51
C CYS A 133 1.81 -1.73 -11.53
N ASN A 134 2.93 -1.07 -11.83
CA ASN A 134 4.09 -1.04 -10.96
C ASN A 134 4.20 0.34 -10.33
N ILE A 135 4.01 0.42 -9.02
CA ILE A 135 4.05 1.66 -8.24
C ILE A 135 5.38 1.72 -7.50
N ALA A 136 6.09 2.84 -7.63
CA ALA A 136 7.28 3.16 -6.86
C ALA A 136 7.06 4.47 -6.11
N MET A 137 7.26 4.45 -4.80
CA MET A 137 7.14 5.59 -3.91
C MET A 137 8.48 6.30 -3.78
N LYS A 138 8.47 7.58 -3.41
CA LYS A 138 9.68 8.40 -3.17
C LYS A 138 10.65 7.76 -2.18
N ASN A 139 10.13 7.10 -1.15
CA ASN A 139 10.95 6.43 -0.12
C ASN A 139 11.51 5.06 -0.53
N GLY A 140 11.34 4.65 -1.80
CA GLY A 140 11.80 3.37 -2.32
C GLY A 140 10.86 2.18 -2.07
N THR A 141 9.73 2.38 -1.40
CA THR A 141 8.64 1.39 -1.37
C THR A 141 8.15 1.10 -2.79
N TYR A 142 7.85 -0.16 -3.11
CA TYR A 142 7.22 -0.51 -4.38
C TYR A 142 6.23 -1.65 -4.29
N PHE A 143 5.29 -1.64 -5.24
CA PHE A 143 4.28 -2.68 -5.45
C PHE A 143 4.25 -3.06 -6.93
N LYS A 144 4.29 -4.36 -7.23
CA LYS A 144 4.00 -4.89 -8.57
C LYS A 144 2.62 -5.52 -8.53
N LEU A 145 1.64 -4.86 -9.12
CA LEU A 145 0.23 -5.23 -9.08
C LEU A 145 -0.24 -5.73 -10.44
N LEU A 146 -1.20 -6.66 -10.41
CA LEU A 146 -1.99 -7.08 -11.56
C LEU A 146 -3.46 -6.74 -11.28
N LEU A 147 -4.04 -5.91 -12.13
CA LEU A 147 -5.42 -5.46 -12.08
C LEU A 147 -6.24 -6.32 -13.05
N PRO A 148 -7.05 -7.27 -12.55
CA PRO A 148 -7.81 -8.20 -13.38
C PRO A 148 -8.82 -7.48 -14.28
N LYS A 149 -9.13 -8.05 -15.46
CA LYS A 149 -10.18 -7.53 -16.34
C LYS A 149 -11.57 -7.63 -15.69
N LEU A 150 -11.80 -8.71 -14.94
CA LEU A 150 -13.06 -9.05 -14.28
C LEU A 150 -12.88 -9.03 -12.76
N GLY A 151 -13.90 -8.58 -12.03
CA GLY A 151 -13.84 -8.47 -10.57
C GLY A 151 -14.21 -9.77 -9.87
N GLY A 152 -13.40 -10.82 -10.05
CA GLY A 152 -13.60 -12.15 -9.47
C GLY A 152 -13.97 -13.22 -10.50
N LEU A 153 -14.12 -14.47 -10.04
CA LEU A 153 -14.64 -15.55 -10.86
C LEU A 153 -16.05 -15.17 -11.35
N GLY A 154 -16.29 -15.16 -12.67
CA GLY A 154 -17.59 -14.78 -13.25
C GLY A 154 -17.83 -13.27 -13.47
N GLY A 155 -17.01 -12.39 -12.86
CA GLY A 155 -17.21 -10.94 -12.99
C GLY A 155 -18.22 -10.34 -12.00
N ASP A 156 -18.46 -11.02 -10.89
CA ASP A 156 -19.54 -10.73 -9.92
C ASP A 156 -19.38 -9.43 -9.12
N MET A 157 -18.28 -8.69 -9.27
CA MET A 157 -18.11 -7.40 -8.60
C MET A 157 -18.80 -6.27 -9.38
N PRO A 158 -19.81 -5.60 -8.78
CA PRO A 158 -20.46 -4.45 -9.39
C PRO A 158 -19.47 -3.32 -9.68
N ASN A 159 -19.65 -2.64 -10.81
CA ASN A 159 -18.85 -1.48 -11.23
C ASN A 159 -17.33 -1.73 -11.32
N HIS A 160 -16.86 -2.99 -11.34
CA HIS A 160 -15.42 -3.32 -11.38
C HIS A 160 -14.68 -2.60 -12.50
N THR A 161 -15.22 -2.63 -13.72
CA THR A 161 -14.59 -1.95 -14.87
C THR A 161 -14.45 -0.45 -14.63
N GLN A 162 -15.51 0.21 -14.15
CA GLN A 162 -15.51 1.64 -13.85
C GLN A 162 -14.48 1.99 -12.77
N TYR A 163 -14.45 1.23 -11.67
CA TYR A 163 -13.49 1.47 -10.57
C TYR A 163 -12.06 1.18 -10.98
N ARG A 164 -11.83 0.13 -11.76
CA ARG A 164 -10.51 -0.19 -12.30
C ARG A 164 -10.00 0.93 -13.21
N ASP A 165 -10.85 1.45 -14.09
CA ASP A 165 -10.46 2.52 -15.00
C ASP A 165 -10.21 3.83 -14.25
N ALA A 166 -11.01 4.14 -13.21
CA ALA A 166 -10.76 5.27 -12.32
C ALA A 166 -9.41 5.16 -11.57
N ILE A 167 -9.09 3.98 -11.04
CA ILE A 167 -7.80 3.71 -10.39
C ILE A 167 -6.65 3.90 -11.38
N ILE A 168 -6.76 3.33 -12.59
CA ILE A 168 -5.75 3.46 -13.65
C ILE A 168 -5.56 4.92 -14.04
N ALA A 169 -6.64 5.69 -14.22
CA ALA A 169 -6.57 7.09 -14.57
C ALA A 169 -5.87 7.92 -13.48
N ARG A 170 -6.23 7.67 -12.21
CA ARG A 170 -5.64 8.36 -11.06
C ARG A 170 -4.15 8.07 -10.91
N LEU A 171 -3.74 6.80 -11.07
CA LEU A 171 -2.34 6.38 -10.92
C LEU A 171 -1.50 6.67 -12.16
N GLY A 172 -2.10 6.66 -13.34
CA GLY A 172 -1.42 6.88 -14.63
C GLY A 172 -1.03 8.33 -14.90
N GLY A 173 -1.31 9.25 -13.97
CA GLY A 173 -1.00 10.67 -14.14
C GLY A 173 -1.97 11.39 -15.06
N GLY A 174 -3.25 11.01 -15.07
CA GLY A 174 -4.28 11.75 -15.79
C GLY A 174 -4.34 13.18 -15.28
N SER A 175 -3.80 14.11 -16.07
CA SER A 175 -4.21 15.52 -16.03
C SER A 175 -5.72 15.55 -16.11
N ILE A 176 -6.36 16.17 -15.10
CA ILE A 176 -7.76 16.61 -15.20
C ILE A 176 -7.81 17.69 -16.27
#